data_AF-A0A7Z9ZHS1-F1
#
_entry.id   AF-A0A7Z9ZHS1-F1
#
_cell.length_a   1.000
_cell.length_b   1.000
_cell.length_c   1.000
_cell.angle_alpha   90.00
_cell.angle_beta   90.00
_cell.angle_gamma   90.00
#
_symmetry.space_group_name_H-M   'P 1'
#
loop_
_entity.id
_entity.type
_entity.pdbx_description
1 polymer ?
#
loop_
_entity_poly.entity_id
_entity_poly.type
_entity_poly.pdbx_seq_one_letter_code
_entity_poly.pdbx_strand_id
1 'polypeptide(L)'
;MKETILDKPVASVTLRELIETFREVIRQERQYHIDDEGYLVFSSERAYAEYLDKQKGKLPSEVQAYFIDEQGLKVVYSDYEPTPEKARELAETRNRIAEGRAKLYSLEEVGQELGLEE
;
A
#
# COMPACT_ATOMS: atom_id res chain seq x y z
N MET A 1 -11.58 -29.00 -12.83
CA MET A 1 -10.81 -27.84 -13.32
C MET A 1 -11.73 -27.03 -14.21
N LYS A 2 -11.97 -25.75 -13.93
CA LYS A 2 -12.76 -24.89 -14.83
C LYS A 2 -11.88 -24.59 -16.05
N GLU A 3 -12.34 -24.93 -17.25
CA GLU A 3 -11.73 -24.42 -18.49
C GLU A 3 -11.72 -22.89 -18.44
N THR A 4 -10.53 -22.32 -18.39
CA THR A 4 -10.31 -20.88 -18.51
C THR A 4 -10.67 -20.45 -19.94
N ILE A 5 -11.35 -19.31 -20.10
CA ILE A 5 -11.70 -18.75 -21.42
C ILE A 5 -10.45 -18.54 -22.30
N LEU A 6 -9.27 -18.41 -21.67
CA LEU A 6 -7.96 -18.31 -22.31
C LEU A 6 -7.61 -19.51 -23.21
N ASP A 7 -8.18 -20.68 -22.96
CA ASP A 7 -7.90 -21.91 -23.69
C ASP A 7 -8.90 -22.18 -24.84
N LYS A 8 -9.86 -21.27 -25.03
CA LYS A 8 -10.89 -21.39 -26.07
C LYS A 8 -10.46 -20.69 -27.36
N PRO A 9 -10.84 -21.22 -28.54
CA PRO A 9 -10.67 -20.52 -29.80
C PRO A 9 -11.41 -19.17 -29.79
N VAL A 10 -10.75 -18.09 -30.23
CA VAL A 10 -11.33 -16.73 -30.25
C VAL A 10 -12.67 -16.67 -30.99
N ALA A 11 -12.82 -17.45 -32.07
CA ALA A 11 -14.06 -17.53 -32.85
C ALA A 11 -15.27 -18.09 -32.07
N SER A 12 -15.04 -18.74 -30.92
CA SER A 12 -16.07 -19.31 -30.04
C SER A 12 -16.40 -18.44 -28.83
N VAL A 13 -15.75 -17.28 -28.70
CA VAL A 13 -15.89 -16.36 -27.57
C VAL A 13 -16.73 -15.15 -27.99
N THR A 14 -17.72 -14.79 -27.18
CA THR A 14 -18.50 -13.58 -27.38
C THR A 14 -17.72 -12.34 -26.95
N LEU A 15 -18.04 -11.17 -27.53
CA LEU A 15 -17.47 -9.88 -27.13
C LEU A 15 -17.63 -9.60 -25.62
N ARG A 16 -18.72 -10.04 -25.01
CA ARG A 16 -18.98 -9.91 -23.57
C ARG A 16 -17.98 -10.72 -22.74
N GLU A 17 -17.81 -12.00 -23.08
CA GLU A 17 -16.85 -12.89 -22.39
C GLU A 17 -15.41 -12.40 -22.55
N LEU A 18 -15.09 -11.81 -23.70
CA LEU A 18 -13.78 -11.19 -23.93
C LEU A 18 -13.58 -9.96 -23.02
N ILE A 19 -14.58 -9.07 -22.89
CA ILE A 19 -14.51 -7.90 -22.00
C ILE A 19 -14.39 -8.33 -20.53
N GLU A 20 -15.13 -9.35 -20.11
CA GLU A 20 -15.07 -9.88 -18.75
C GLU A 20 -13.69 -10.47 -18.45
N THR A 21 -13.14 -11.27 -19.38
CA THR A 21 -11.78 -11.81 -19.27
C THR A 21 -10.74 -10.70 -19.20
N PHE A 22 -10.84 -9.67 -20.04
CA PHE A 22 -9.96 -8.51 -19.97
C PHE A 22 -10.04 -7.79 -18.63
N ARG A 23 -11.25 -7.62 -18.07
CA ARG A 23 -11.42 -7.00 -16.74
C ARG A 23 -10.81 -7.85 -15.64
N GLU A 24 -10.93 -9.17 -15.73
CA GLU A 24 -10.36 -10.10 -14.76
C GLU A 24 -8.83 -10.10 -14.82
N VAL A 25 -8.25 -10.19 -16.01
CA VAL A 25 -6.80 -10.06 -16.22
C VAL A 25 -6.31 -8.69 -15.77
N ILE A 26 -6.99 -7.60 -16.14
CA ILE A 26 -6.63 -6.26 -15.69
C ILE A 26 -6.71 -6.16 -14.16
N ARG A 27 -7.70 -6.77 -13.50
CA ARG A 27 -7.76 -6.77 -12.02
C ARG A 27 -6.64 -7.58 -11.39
N GLN A 28 -6.26 -8.71 -12.00
CA GLN A 28 -5.16 -9.55 -11.53
C GLN A 28 -3.80 -8.89 -11.74
N GLU A 29 -3.64 -8.15 -12.84
CA GLU A 29 -2.40 -7.44 -13.20
C GLU A 29 -2.35 -6.02 -12.63
N ARG A 30 -3.48 -5.45 -12.18
CA ARG A 30 -3.52 -4.09 -11.65
C ARG A 30 -2.84 -4.03 -10.29
N GLN A 31 -1.65 -3.44 -10.31
CA GLN A 31 -0.94 -3.02 -9.09
C GLN A 31 -1.60 -1.81 -8.41
N TYR A 32 -2.51 -1.11 -9.09
CA TYR A 32 -3.21 0.06 -8.57
C TYR A 32 -4.61 0.27 -9.17
N HIS A 33 -5.45 1.02 -8.47
CA HIS A 33 -6.72 1.57 -8.96
C HIS A 33 -6.80 3.07 -8.68
N ILE A 34 -7.87 3.73 -9.15
CA ILE A 34 -8.12 5.15 -8.87
C ILE A 34 -9.35 5.22 -7.98
N ASP A 35 -9.28 5.96 -6.88
CA ASP A 35 -10.43 6.20 -5.99
C ASP A 35 -11.36 7.30 -6.50
N ASP A 36 -12.44 7.56 -5.79
CA ASP A 36 -13.45 8.56 -6.16
C ASP A 36 -12.91 10.00 -6.11
N GLU A 37 -11.79 10.23 -5.41
CA GLU A 37 -11.12 11.53 -5.31
C GLU A 37 -10.00 11.69 -6.36
N GLY A 38 -9.75 10.66 -7.19
CA GLY A 38 -8.73 10.67 -8.24
C GLY A 38 -7.33 10.23 -7.79
N TYR A 39 -7.18 9.69 -6.58
CA TYR A 39 -5.90 9.17 -6.09
C TYR A 39 -5.59 7.80 -6.66
N LEU A 40 -4.31 7.57 -6.96
CA LEU A 40 -3.78 6.25 -7.25
C LEU A 40 -3.64 5.43 -5.96
N VAL A 41 -4.37 4.32 -5.90
CA VAL A 41 -4.41 3.42 -4.74
C VAL A 41 -3.67 2.12 -5.06
N PHE A 42 -2.59 1.87 -4.34
CA PHE A 42 -1.77 0.67 -4.49
C PHE A 42 -2.15 -0.40 -3.47
N SER A 43 -2.10 -1.67 -3.88
CA SER A 43 -2.37 -2.82 -3.02
C SER A 43 -1.15 -3.28 -2.20
N SER A 44 0.00 -2.66 -2.39
CA SER A 44 1.21 -2.94 -1.63
C SER A 44 2.08 -1.69 -1.51
N GLU A 45 2.77 -1.57 -0.38
CA GLU A 45 3.78 -0.52 -0.15
C GLU A 45 4.85 -0.54 -1.24
N ARG A 46 5.33 -1.71 -1.64
CA ARG A 46 6.38 -1.85 -2.65
C ARG A 46 5.98 -1.21 -3.98
N ALA A 47 4.77 -1.50 -4.48
CA ALA A 47 4.30 -0.93 -5.74
C ALA A 47 4.11 0.59 -5.65
N TYR A 48 3.68 1.09 -4.48
CA TYR A 48 3.59 2.51 -4.21
C TYR A 48 4.97 3.19 -4.19
N ALA A 49 5.95 2.62 -3.48
CA ALA A 49 7.32 3.13 -3.43
C ALA A 49 7.97 3.16 -4.82
N GLU A 50 7.84 2.08 -5.61
CA GLU A 50 8.33 2.03 -6.99
C GLU A 50 7.65 3.07 -7.90
N TYR A 51 6.41 3.44 -7.62
CA TYR A 51 5.71 4.50 -8.34
C TYR A 51 6.23 5.88 -7.96
N LEU A 52 6.46 6.13 -6.66
CA LEU A 52 7.03 7.39 -6.16
C LEU A 52 8.44 7.65 -6.72
N ASP A 53 9.30 6.63 -6.76
CA ASP A 53 10.66 6.75 -7.31
C ASP A 53 10.69 7.19 -8.78
N LYS A 54 9.61 6.93 -9.52
CA LYS A 54 9.45 7.36 -10.93
C LYS A 54 9.00 8.81 -11.04
N GLN A 55 8.49 9.44 -9.97
CA GLN A 55 8.01 10.82 -9.97
C GLN A 55 9.16 11.82 -9.77
N LYS A 56 10.03 11.92 -10.77
CA LYS A 56 11.20 12.83 -10.72
C LYS A 56 10.77 14.27 -10.48
N GLY A 57 11.39 14.91 -9.49
CA GLY A 57 11.17 16.32 -9.16
C GLY A 57 9.88 16.61 -8.41
N LYS A 58 9.17 15.58 -7.94
CA LYS A 58 8.04 15.72 -7.01
C LYS A 58 8.40 15.14 -5.66
N LEU A 59 7.94 15.79 -4.62
CA LEU A 59 7.95 15.26 -3.28
C LEU A 59 6.83 14.21 -3.11
N PRO A 60 7.04 13.12 -2.36
CA PRO A 60 6.00 12.17 -1.99
C PRO A 60 4.63 12.77 -1.62
N SER A 61 4.57 13.86 -0.84
CA SER A 61 3.28 14.49 -0.48
C SER A 61 2.58 15.24 -1.62
N GLU A 62 3.32 15.59 -2.68
CA GLU A 62 2.76 16.24 -3.88
C GLU A 62 2.17 15.22 -4.86
N VAL A 63 2.39 13.93 -4.62
CA VAL A 63 1.87 12.86 -5.46
C VAL A 63 0.53 12.40 -4.92
N GLN A 64 -0.53 12.51 -5.73
CA GLN A 64 -1.86 11.98 -5.41
C GLN A 64 -1.90 10.45 -5.50
N ALA A 65 -1.22 9.80 -4.56
CA ALA A 65 -1.17 8.35 -4.46
C ALA A 65 -1.00 7.90 -3.00
N TYR A 66 -1.54 6.74 -2.68
CA TYR A 66 -1.38 6.08 -1.39
C TYR A 66 -1.42 4.56 -1.56
N PHE A 67 -1.04 3.81 -0.53
CA PHE A 67 -1.31 2.37 -0.47
C PHE A 67 -2.20 2.03 0.71
N ILE A 68 -2.87 0.87 0.59
CA ILE A 68 -3.58 0.26 1.70
C ILE A 68 -2.66 -0.76 2.36
N ASP A 69 -2.39 -0.61 3.65
CA ASP A 69 -1.58 -1.58 4.40
C ASP A 69 -2.36 -2.87 4.71
N GLU A 70 -1.70 -3.84 5.36
CA GLU A 70 -2.31 -5.13 5.71
C GLU A 70 -3.50 -5.00 6.68
N GLN A 71 -3.64 -3.84 7.35
CA GLN A 71 -4.70 -3.52 8.30
C GLN A 71 -5.86 -2.74 7.64
N GLY A 72 -5.76 -2.45 6.35
CA GLY A 72 -6.78 -1.69 5.62
C GLY A 72 -6.63 -0.17 5.74
N LEU A 73 -5.51 0.34 6.29
CA LEU A 73 -5.30 1.76 6.51
C LEU A 73 -4.71 2.45 5.27
N LYS A 74 -5.16 3.68 5.03
CA LYS A 74 -4.61 4.56 4.00
C LYS A 74 -3.26 5.13 4.47
N VAL A 75 -2.19 4.77 3.78
CA VAL A 75 -0.83 5.21 4.10
C VAL A 75 -0.23 6.04 2.97
N VAL A 76 0.31 7.19 3.32
CA VAL A 76 1.04 8.11 2.43
C VAL A 76 2.45 8.33 2.95
N TYR A 77 3.41 8.48 2.05
CA TYR A 77 4.75 8.91 2.42
C TYR A 77 4.76 10.42 2.64
N SER A 78 5.41 10.84 3.72
CA SER A 78 5.54 12.24 4.13
C SER A 78 6.96 12.73 3.84
N ASP A 79 7.07 14.01 3.48
CA ASP A 79 8.35 14.70 3.25
C ASP A 79 8.94 15.29 4.53
N TYR A 80 8.34 14.98 5.68
CA TYR A 80 8.80 15.50 6.96
C TYR A 80 10.15 14.88 7.34
N GLU A 81 11.22 15.67 7.26
CA GLU A 81 12.51 15.28 7.82
C GLU A 81 12.48 15.37 9.36
N PRO A 82 12.87 14.31 10.08
CA PRO A 82 13.02 14.37 11.53
C PRO A 82 14.05 15.45 11.90
N THR A 83 13.72 16.27 12.90
CA THR A 83 14.70 17.19 13.46
C THR A 83 15.92 16.42 13.99
N PRO A 84 17.12 17.04 14.09
CA PRO A 84 18.29 16.37 14.64
C PRO A 84 18.05 15.78 16.05
N GLU A 85 17.23 16.45 16.86
CA GLU A 85 16.81 15.95 18.17
C GLU A 85 15.94 14.70 18.04
N LYS A 86 14.95 14.71 17.14
CA LYS A 86 14.08 13.54 16.91
C LYS A 86 14.85 12.36 16.32
N ALA A 87 15.81 12.63 15.43
CA ALA A 87 16.68 11.60 14.89
C ALA A 87 17.54 10.92 15.97
N ARG A 88 18.06 11.70 16.94
CA ARG A 88 18.78 11.15 18.11
C ARG A 88 17.86 10.32 18.99
N GLU A 89 16.68 10.82 19.31
CA GLU A 89 15.68 10.09 20.11
C GLU A 89 15.30 8.75 19.48
N LEU A 90 15.09 8.73 18.15
CA LEU A 90 14.81 7.51 17.39
C LEU A 90 15.99 6.53 17.43
N ALA A 91 17.23 7.02 17.32
CA ALA A 91 18.43 6.20 17.39
C ALA A 91 18.61 5.57 18.79
N GLU A 92 18.42 6.36 19.86
CA GLU A 92 18.45 5.89 21.24
C GLU A 92 17.37 4.83 21.49
N THR A 93 16.17 5.08 20.99
CA THR A 93 15.04 4.13 21.10
C THR A 93 15.35 2.82 20.37
N ARG A 94 15.90 2.86 19.15
CA ARG A 94 16.35 1.66 18.42
C ARG A 94 17.40 0.87 19.20
N ASN A 95 18.37 1.54 19.81
CA ASN A 95 19.37 0.87 20.66
C ASN A 95 18.72 0.21 21.88
N ARG A 96 17.78 0.89 22.55
CA ARG A 96 17.05 0.30 23.68
C ARG A 96 16.21 -0.92 23.27
N ILE A 97 15.60 -0.93 22.10
CA ILE A 97 14.88 -2.09 21.56
C ILE A 97 15.86 -3.24 21.31
N ALA A 98 17.00 -2.98 20.64
CA ALA A 98 18.02 -3.98 20.36
C ALA A 98 18.63 -4.59 21.64
N GLU A 99 18.75 -3.79 22.70
CA GLU A 99 19.20 -4.22 24.03
C GLU A 99 18.10 -4.90 24.86
N GLY A 100 16.86 -5.01 24.35
CA GLY A 100 15.72 -5.56 25.09
C GLY A 100 15.23 -4.69 26.26
N ARG A 101 15.63 -3.42 26.29
CA ARG A 101 15.30 -2.42 27.34
C ARG A 101 14.11 -1.53 26.98
N ALA A 102 13.48 -1.77 25.84
CA ALA A 102 12.24 -1.13 25.41
C ALA A 102 11.26 -2.21 24.99
N LYS A 103 10.04 -2.14 25.52
CA LYS A 103 8.94 -3.01 25.10
C LYS A 103 8.35 -2.42 23.82
N LEU A 104 8.31 -3.23 22.77
CA LEU A 104 7.52 -2.92 21.58
C LEU A 104 6.08 -3.27 21.93
N TYR A 105 5.19 -2.29 21.82
CA TYR A 105 3.76 -2.52 21.96
C TYR A 105 3.18 -2.78 20.58
N SER A 106 2.28 -3.77 20.48
CA SER A 106 1.43 -3.88 19.29
C SER A 106 0.46 -2.71 19.24
N LEU A 107 -0.04 -2.38 18.04
CA LEU A 107 -1.08 -1.36 17.89
C LEU A 107 -2.36 -1.72 18.67
N GLU A 108 -2.69 -3.01 18.80
CA GLU A 108 -3.77 -3.48 19.67
C GLU A 108 -3.51 -3.15 21.15
N GLU A 109 -2.30 -3.41 21.66
CA GLU A 109 -1.94 -3.07 23.06
C GLU A 109 -2.04 -1.55 23.30
N VAL A 110 -1.61 -0.74 22.32
CA VAL A 110 -1.70 0.72 22.40
C VAL A 110 -3.16 1.20 22.31
N GLY A 111 -3.98 0.58 21.44
CA GLY A 111 -5.41 0.88 21.31
C GLY A 111 -6.18 0.59 22.59
N GLN A 112 -5.89 -0.54 23.24
CA GLN A 112 -6.41 -0.91 24.56
C GLN A 112 -6.05 0.11 25.63
N GLU A 113 -4.77 0.51 25.68
CA GLU A 113 -4.28 1.43 26.70
C GLU A 113 -4.84 2.86 26.51
N LEU A 114 -5.05 3.28 25.26
CA LEU A 114 -5.60 4.59 24.93
C LEU A 114 -7.13 4.63 24.90
N GLY A 115 -7.81 3.51 25.13
CA GLY A 115 -9.27 3.42 25.08
C GLY A 115 -9.85 3.68 23.69
N LEU A 116 -9.08 3.33 22.65
CA LEU A 116 -9.44 3.49 21.23
C LEU A 116 -10.01 2.18 20.64
N GLU A 117 -10.42 1.24 21.47
CA GLU A 117 -11.12 0.03 21.02
C GLU A 117 -12.53 0.39 20.53
N GLU A 118 -12.81 0.14 19.24
CA GLU A 118 -14.18 -0.12 18.72
C GLU A 118 -14.52 -1.61 18.84
#